data_AF-A0A7C2E8C2-F1
#
_entry.id   AF-A0A7C2E8C2-F1
#
_cell.length_a   1.000
_cell.length_b   1.000
_cell.length_c   1.000
_cell.angle_alpha   90.00
_cell.angle_beta   90.00
_cell.angle_gamma   90.00
#
_symmetry.space_group_name_H-M   'P 1'
#
loop_
_entity.id
_entity.type
_entity.pdbx_description
1 polymer ?
#
loop_
_entity_poly.entity_id
_entity_poly.type
_entity_poly.pdbx_seq_one_letter_code
_entity_poly.pdbx_strand_id
1 'polypeptide(L)'
;MRTLDVLREITTFGLQREANQAFLLGIAGDPDEADRARQAVLGPDPTPQQVGDAAQFLLVLYPPFTESDRYRLARCDLVVSVKGGPGITECRPADVVLISRPQDVISAVLDARPWLAVALARRLPGFRDAVADRLIHAVSRANAEFTVVAGIPTALPWLAPYVPAIAVADGLVLTKNQGFLLLRLAAVYGKHYTLSSRAKELLGVAGSGLGVRSLVRRAAGMLPGGVGLGVKATVAYTATYVLGRIAQYHFKHGREPDQEEVRSLRAEAADRARTVVREILARVRRRPPANGSEA
;
A
#
# COMPACT_ATOMS: atom_id res chain seq x y z
N MET A 1 0.83 -11.64 -8.24
CA MET A 1 1.85 -10.59 -8.51
C MET A 1 3.14 -10.97 -7.79
N ARG A 2 4.30 -11.00 -8.45
CA ARG A 2 5.57 -11.42 -7.82
C ARG A 2 6.15 -10.25 -7.02
N THR A 3 6.84 -10.51 -5.91
CA THR A 3 7.51 -9.49 -5.08
C THR A 3 8.56 -8.67 -5.84
N LEU A 4 9.15 -9.26 -6.89
CA LEU A 4 10.07 -8.58 -7.80
C LEU A 4 9.37 -7.54 -8.69
N ASP A 5 8.07 -7.71 -8.98
CA ASP A 5 7.28 -6.73 -9.73
C ASP A 5 7.00 -5.49 -8.85
N VAL A 6 6.69 -5.72 -7.57
CA VAL A 6 6.51 -4.66 -6.56
C VAL A 6 7.81 -3.84 -6.38
N LEU A 7 8.98 -4.47 -6.35
CA LEU A 7 10.27 -3.76 -6.23
C LEU A 7 10.66 -2.99 -7.51
N ARG A 8 10.24 -3.44 -8.70
CA ARG A 8 10.42 -2.68 -9.96
C ARG A 8 9.43 -1.50 -10.08
N GLU A 9 8.23 -1.62 -9.53
CA GLU A 9 7.22 -0.54 -9.47
C GLU A 9 7.52 0.56 -8.42
N ILE A 10 8.43 0.30 -7.47
CA ILE A 10 8.88 1.29 -6.48
C ILE A 10 10.01 2.17 -7.06
N THR A 11 9.71 2.86 -8.15
CA THR A 11 10.58 3.92 -8.71
C THR A 11 9.86 5.27 -8.74
N THR A 12 10.63 6.35 -8.61
CA THR A 12 10.17 7.76 -8.71
C THR A 12 9.44 8.04 -10.01
N PHE A 13 9.81 7.32 -11.08
CA PHE A 13 9.30 7.53 -12.44
C PHE A 13 7.82 7.13 -12.63
N GLY A 14 7.16 6.59 -11.61
CA GLY A 14 5.73 6.28 -11.65
C GLY A 14 4.83 7.19 -10.80
N LEU A 15 5.31 7.77 -9.70
CA LEU A 15 4.42 8.32 -8.66
C LEU A 15 3.60 9.53 -9.14
N GLN A 16 4.20 10.45 -9.89
CA GLN A 16 3.45 11.59 -10.41
C GLN A 16 2.37 11.17 -11.41
N ARG A 17 2.65 10.12 -12.21
CA ARG A 17 1.67 9.53 -13.12
C ARG A 17 0.56 8.81 -12.34
N GLU A 18 0.94 7.99 -11.36
CA GLU A 18 0.05 7.24 -10.47
C GLU A 18 -0.89 8.18 -9.69
N ALA A 19 -0.36 9.26 -9.13
CA ALA A 19 -1.13 10.21 -8.32
C ALA A 19 -2.02 11.16 -9.13
N ASN A 20 -1.67 11.43 -10.40
CA ASN A 20 -2.45 12.33 -11.28
C ASN A 20 -3.18 11.56 -12.38
N GLN A 21 -3.28 10.24 -12.27
CA GLN A 21 -4.02 9.44 -13.23
C GLN A 21 -5.48 9.90 -13.27
N ALA A 22 -5.98 10.22 -14.46
CA ALA A 22 -7.37 10.56 -14.66
C ALA A 22 -8.24 9.33 -14.46
N PHE A 23 -9.40 9.51 -13.83
CA PHE A 23 -10.42 8.48 -13.71
C PHE A 23 -11.80 9.10 -13.51
N LEU A 24 -12.84 8.33 -13.84
CA LEU A 24 -14.23 8.60 -13.51
C LEU A 24 -14.85 7.33 -12.90
N LEU A 25 -15.21 7.40 -11.63
CA LEU A 25 -15.91 6.33 -10.91
C LEU A 25 -17.41 6.54 -11.00
N GLY A 26 -18.14 5.53 -11.50
CA GLY A 26 -19.59 5.49 -11.47
C GLY A 26 -20.10 4.75 -10.22
N ILE A 27 -21.17 5.24 -9.61
CA ILE A 27 -21.98 4.53 -8.61
C ILE A 27 -23.43 4.58 -9.10
N ALA A 28 -24.08 3.43 -9.22
CA ALA A 28 -25.45 3.38 -9.72
C ALA A 28 -26.31 2.38 -8.96
N GLY A 29 -27.51 2.80 -8.56
CA GLY A 29 -28.54 1.96 -7.96
C GLY A 29 -29.56 2.75 -7.14
N ASP A 30 -30.32 2.06 -6.30
CA ASP A 30 -31.35 2.65 -5.46
C ASP A 30 -30.78 3.83 -4.64
N PRO A 31 -31.53 4.95 -4.49
CA PRO A 31 -31.03 6.16 -3.83
C PRO A 31 -30.30 5.92 -2.51
N ASP A 32 -30.93 5.18 -1.59
CA ASP A 32 -30.37 4.91 -0.26
C ASP A 32 -29.08 4.07 -0.30
N GLU A 33 -28.94 3.18 -1.28
CA GLU A 33 -27.78 2.28 -1.43
C GLU A 33 -26.63 3.02 -2.12
N ALA A 34 -26.94 3.76 -3.18
CA ALA A 34 -25.98 4.55 -3.94
C ALA A 34 -25.44 5.71 -3.09
N ASP A 35 -26.26 6.37 -2.27
CA ASP A 35 -25.83 7.44 -1.38
C ASP A 35 -24.95 6.93 -0.23
N ARG A 36 -25.22 5.73 0.30
CA ARG A 36 -24.32 5.09 1.27
C ARG A 36 -22.97 4.74 0.65
N ALA A 37 -22.95 4.23 -0.59
CA ALA A 37 -21.70 3.95 -1.30
C ALA A 37 -20.95 5.25 -1.62
N ARG A 38 -21.67 6.30 -2.05
CA ARG A 38 -21.14 7.65 -2.26
C ARG A 38 -20.52 8.21 -0.98
N GLN A 39 -21.19 8.12 0.15
CA GLN A 39 -20.68 8.59 1.43
C GLN A 39 -19.41 7.83 1.83
N ALA A 40 -19.38 6.51 1.62
CA ALA A 40 -18.20 5.70 1.89
C ALA A 40 -16.97 6.15 1.07
N VAL A 41 -17.14 6.52 -0.21
CA VAL A 41 -16.01 6.99 -1.04
C VAL A 41 -15.60 8.45 -0.74
N LEU A 42 -16.54 9.30 -0.31
CA LEU A 42 -16.24 10.68 0.10
C LEU A 42 -15.58 10.74 1.49
N GLY A 43 -15.79 9.74 2.33
CA GLY A 43 -15.33 9.72 3.71
C GLY A 43 -16.33 10.39 4.68
N PRO A 44 -16.05 10.38 5.99
CA PRO A 44 -16.92 10.99 6.98
C PRO A 44 -16.91 12.51 6.84
N ASP A 45 -18.10 13.12 6.83
CA ASP A 45 -18.33 14.57 6.84
C ASP A 45 -17.49 15.38 5.83
N PRO A 46 -17.63 15.13 4.52
CA PRO A 46 -16.87 15.84 3.51
C PRO A 46 -17.26 17.32 3.48
N THR A 47 -16.26 18.21 3.37
CA THR A 47 -16.52 19.65 3.23
C THR A 47 -17.20 19.94 1.89
N PRO A 48 -17.96 21.06 1.76
CA PRO A 48 -18.57 21.43 0.48
C PRO A 48 -17.58 21.51 -0.68
N GLN A 49 -16.35 21.97 -0.40
CA GLN A 49 -15.27 21.99 -1.38
C GLN A 49 -14.86 20.58 -1.80
N GLN A 50 -14.69 19.65 -0.85
CA GLN A 50 -14.36 18.26 -1.17
C GLN A 50 -15.45 17.57 -1.99
N VAL A 51 -16.72 17.86 -1.72
CA VAL A 51 -17.83 17.35 -2.53
C VAL A 51 -17.77 17.92 -3.94
N GLY A 52 -17.52 19.22 -4.09
CA GLY A 52 -17.37 19.88 -5.38
C GLY A 52 -16.19 19.34 -6.20
N ASP A 53 -15.03 19.15 -5.57
CA ASP A 53 -13.84 18.59 -6.20
C ASP A 53 -14.07 17.12 -6.61
N ALA A 54 -14.74 16.33 -5.76
CA ALA A 54 -15.05 14.93 -6.02
C ALA A 54 -16.03 14.74 -7.19
N ALA A 55 -16.93 15.69 -7.45
CA ALA A 55 -17.91 15.62 -8.53
C ALA A 55 -17.26 15.53 -9.93
N GLN A 56 -15.99 15.92 -10.07
CA GLN A 56 -15.23 15.76 -11.31
C GLN A 56 -14.77 14.31 -11.57
N PHE A 57 -14.74 13.49 -10.52
CA PHE A 57 -14.21 12.12 -10.53
C PHE A 57 -15.26 11.07 -10.16
N LEU A 58 -16.45 11.50 -9.77
CA LEU A 58 -17.52 10.66 -9.25
C LEU A 58 -18.84 10.97 -9.93
N LEU A 59 -19.43 9.98 -10.59
CA LEU A 59 -20.76 10.00 -11.17
C LEU A 59 -21.69 9.13 -10.33
N VAL A 60 -22.77 9.70 -9.81
CA VAL A 60 -23.80 8.94 -9.07
C VAL A 60 -25.13 9.05 -9.80
N LEU A 61 -25.77 7.92 -10.11
CA LEU A 61 -27.04 7.87 -10.83
C LEU A 61 -28.02 6.92 -10.14
N TYR A 62 -29.31 7.21 -10.29
CA TYR A 62 -30.40 6.48 -9.66
C TYR A 62 -31.40 5.99 -10.72
N PRO A 63 -32.14 4.89 -10.46
CA PRO A 63 -33.19 4.44 -11.36
C PRO A 63 -34.38 5.42 -11.39
N PRO A 64 -35.17 5.43 -12.49
CA PRO A 64 -34.99 4.62 -13.70
C PRO A 64 -33.86 5.15 -14.59
N PHE A 65 -32.99 4.25 -15.09
CA PHE A 65 -31.85 4.64 -15.93
C PHE A 65 -32.30 4.91 -17.38
N THR A 66 -32.11 6.15 -17.83
CA THR A 66 -32.33 6.53 -19.23
C THR A 66 -31.21 6.04 -20.14
N GLU A 67 -31.39 6.15 -21.45
CA GLU A 67 -30.31 5.87 -22.41
C GLU A 67 -29.12 6.83 -22.24
N SER A 68 -29.39 8.10 -21.91
CA SER A 68 -28.37 9.09 -21.58
C SER A 68 -27.57 8.68 -20.34
N ASP A 69 -28.23 8.15 -19.31
CA ASP A 69 -27.56 7.66 -18.10
C ASP A 69 -26.64 6.47 -18.40
N ARG A 70 -27.10 5.52 -19.24
CA ARG A 70 -26.27 4.41 -19.72
C ARG A 70 -25.05 4.90 -20.49
N TYR A 71 -25.19 5.91 -21.35
CA TYR A 71 -24.06 6.52 -22.05
C TYR A 71 -23.07 7.20 -21.09
N ARG A 72 -23.55 7.86 -20.05
CA ARG A 72 -22.68 8.48 -19.03
C ARG A 72 -21.92 7.43 -18.22
N LEU A 73 -22.58 6.35 -17.82
CA LEU A 73 -21.95 5.22 -17.12
C LEU A 73 -20.94 4.48 -18.01
N ALA A 74 -21.22 4.36 -19.31
CA ALA A 74 -20.31 3.76 -20.28
C ALA A 74 -18.98 4.53 -20.45
N ARG A 75 -18.91 5.79 -20.02
CA ARG A 75 -17.70 6.62 -20.01
C ARG A 75 -16.90 6.51 -18.71
N CYS A 76 -17.41 5.82 -17.69
CA CYS A 76 -16.69 5.59 -16.45
C CYS A 76 -15.58 4.55 -16.65
N ASP A 77 -14.46 4.70 -15.94
CA ASP A 77 -13.39 3.70 -15.91
C ASP A 77 -13.80 2.46 -15.11
N LEU A 78 -14.78 2.62 -14.20
CA LEU A 78 -15.39 1.58 -13.39
C LEU A 78 -16.76 2.06 -12.92
N VAL A 79 -17.77 1.18 -12.99
CA VAL A 79 -19.08 1.41 -12.40
C VAL A 79 -19.29 0.44 -11.25
N VAL A 80 -19.62 0.97 -10.08
CA VAL A 80 -20.08 0.20 -8.94
C VAL A 80 -21.60 0.16 -9.00
N SER A 81 -22.13 -1.02 -9.27
CA SER A 81 -23.57 -1.25 -9.30
C SER A 81 -23.99 -1.85 -7.96
N VAL A 82 -24.81 -1.09 -7.23
CA VAL A 82 -25.43 -1.51 -5.96
C VAL A 82 -26.82 -2.08 -6.23
N LYS A 83 -27.57 -2.43 -5.19
CA LYS A 83 -28.97 -2.85 -5.33
C LYS A 83 -29.77 -1.82 -6.15
N GLY A 84 -30.55 -2.29 -7.13
CA GLY A 84 -31.29 -1.44 -8.07
C GLY A 84 -30.45 -0.80 -9.17
N GLY A 85 -29.15 -1.12 -9.24
CA GLY A 85 -28.21 -0.65 -10.25
C GLY A 85 -28.29 -1.43 -11.57
N PRO A 86 -27.60 -0.94 -12.62
CA PRO A 86 -27.58 -1.57 -13.93
C PRO A 86 -26.79 -2.90 -13.89
N GLY A 87 -27.17 -3.83 -14.76
CA GLY A 87 -26.45 -5.08 -14.98
C GLY A 87 -25.11 -4.87 -15.70
N ILE A 88 -24.26 -5.89 -15.67
CA ILE A 88 -22.88 -5.85 -16.21
C ILE A 88 -22.83 -5.46 -17.69
N THR A 89 -23.82 -5.89 -18.48
CA THR A 89 -23.84 -5.62 -19.93
C THR A 89 -24.40 -4.25 -20.29
N GLU A 90 -25.07 -3.57 -19.36
CA GLU A 90 -25.80 -2.33 -19.63
C GLU A 90 -24.92 -1.08 -19.67
N CYS A 91 -23.69 -1.17 -19.15
CA CYS A 91 -22.74 -0.05 -19.07
C CYS A 91 -21.53 -0.22 -20.00
N ARG A 92 -21.57 -1.12 -20.99
CA ARG A 92 -20.41 -1.31 -21.88
C ARG A 92 -20.03 -0.01 -22.61
N PRO A 93 -18.72 0.29 -22.76
CA PRO A 93 -17.58 -0.56 -22.47
C PRO A 93 -17.06 -0.51 -21.02
N ALA A 94 -17.69 0.24 -20.12
CA ALA A 94 -17.23 0.34 -18.73
C ALA A 94 -17.31 -1.01 -18.01
N ASP A 95 -16.29 -1.33 -17.22
CA ASP A 95 -16.32 -2.47 -16.32
C ASP A 95 -17.29 -2.19 -15.17
N VAL A 96 -18.11 -3.18 -14.83
CA VAL A 96 -19.10 -3.10 -13.75
C VAL A 96 -18.72 -4.07 -12.63
N VAL A 97 -18.69 -3.57 -11.41
CA VAL A 97 -18.55 -4.40 -10.21
C VAL A 97 -19.86 -4.35 -9.43
N LEU A 98 -20.46 -5.52 -9.25
CA LEU A 98 -21.67 -5.68 -8.45
C LEU A 98 -21.29 -5.84 -6.99
N ILE A 99 -21.85 -5.00 -6.12
CA ILE A 99 -21.68 -5.13 -4.68
C ILE A 99 -23.04 -5.32 -4.00
N SER A 100 -23.09 -6.26 -3.07
CA SER A 100 -24.31 -6.51 -2.29
C SER A 100 -24.48 -5.54 -1.13
N ARG A 101 -23.38 -4.93 -0.66
CA ARG A 101 -23.39 -4.04 0.51
C ARG A 101 -22.58 -2.77 0.20
N PRO A 102 -23.12 -1.56 0.42
CA PRO A 102 -22.44 -0.31 0.09
C PRO A 102 -21.07 -0.12 0.76
N GLN A 103 -20.88 -0.66 1.96
CA GLN A 103 -19.61 -0.59 2.69
C GLN A 103 -18.46 -1.31 1.98
N ASP A 104 -18.76 -2.25 1.07
CA ASP A 104 -17.75 -2.99 0.32
C ASP A 104 -17.24 -2.19 -0.91
N VAL A 105 -17.77 -0.99 -1.17
CA VAL A 105 -17.37 -0.17 -2.34
C VAL A 105 -15.87 0.09 -2.41
N ILE A 106 -15.23 0.38 -1.27
CA ILE A 106 -13.80 0.71 -1.24
C ILE A 106 -12.97 -0.51 -1.63
N SER A 107 -13.22 -1.67 -1.01
CA SER A 107 -12.48 -2.89 -1.33
C SER A 107 -12.75 -3.34 -2.77
N ALA A 108 -14.01 -3.32 -3.19
CA ALA A 108 -14.42 -3.71 -4.54
C ALA A 108 -13.73 -2.87 -5.63
N VAL A 109 -13.69 -1.54 -5.45
CA VAL A 109 -13.03 -0.63 -6.40
C VAL A 109 -11.51 -0.85 -6.41
N LEU A 110 -10.89 -0.97 -5.23
CA LEU A 110 -9.44 -1.17 -5.15
C LEU A 110 -9.00 -2.54 -5.67
N ASP A 111 -9.85 -3.55 -5.60
CA ASP A 111 -9.56 -4.89 -6.15
C ASP A 111 -9.75 -4.94 -7.66
N ALA A 112 -10.75 -4.22 -8.19
CA ALA A 112 -10.97 -4.11 -9.63
C ALA A 112 -9.95 -3.20 -10.35
N ARG A 113 -9.47 -2.14 -9.66
CA ARG A 113 -8.58 -1.11 -10.22
C ARG A 113 -7.41 -0.77 -9.27
N PRO A 114 -6.54 -1.73 -8.92
CA PRO A 114 -5.45 -1.50 -7.96
C PRO A 114 -4.45 -0.43 -8.41
N TRP A 115 -4.26 -0.24 -9.72
CA TRP A 115 -3.37 0.79 -10.27
C TRP A 115 -3.90 2.23 -10.07
N LEU A 116 -5.19 2.40 -9.78
CA LEU A 116 -5.78 3.71 -9.47
C LEU A 116 -5.71 4.06 -7.97
N ALA A 117 -5.19 3.18 -7.12
CA ALA A 117 -5.30 3.32 -5.66
C ALA A 117 -4.85 4.70 -5.14
N VAL A 118 -3.68 5.20 -5.56
CA VAL A 118 -3.18 6.51 -5.10
C VAL A 118 -4.02 7.66 -5.67
N ALA A 119 -4.41 7.62 -6.94
CA ALA A 119 -5.28 8.63 -7.54
C ALA A 119 -6.65 8.69 -6.83
N LEU A 120 -7.27 7.53 -6.60
CA LEU A 120 -8.53 7.38 -5.88
C LEU A 120 -8.41 8.01 -4.49
N ALA A 121 -7.44 7.60 -3.68
CA ALA A 121 -7.26 8.11 -2.33
C ALA A 121 -6.95 9.61 -2.25
N ARG A 122 -6.20 10.13 -3.23
CA ARG A 122 -5.89 11.55 -3.33
C ARG A 122 -7.15 12.39 -3.59
N ARG A 123 -8.07 11.91 -4.44
CA ARG A 123 -9.27 12.65 -4.88
C ARG A 123 -10.53 12.34 -4.07
N LEU A 124 -10.65 11.13 -3.55
CA LEU A 124 -11.81 10.60 -2.83
C LEU A 124 -11.35 10.17 -1.42
N PRO A 125 -11.58 11.00 -0.37
CA PRO A 125 -10.99 10.79 0.96
C PRO A 125 -11.33 9.46 1.63
N GLY A 126 -12.46 8.84 1.29
CA GLY A 126 -12.85 7.54 1.80
C GLY A 126 -11.80 6.45 1.55
N PHE A 127 -11.09 6.51 0.43
CA PHE A 127 -10.07 5.53 0.07
C PHE A 127 -8.75 5.67 0.85
N ARG A 128 -8.50 6.80 1.53
CA ARG A 128 -7.18 7.13 2.10
C ARG A 128 -6.65 6.09 3.06
N ASP A 129 -7.47 5.69 4.03
CA ASP A 129 -7.02 4.77 5.07
C ASP A 129 -6.80 3.35 4.53
N ALA A 130 -7.69 2.88 3.64
CA ALA A 130 -7.57 1.58 3.01
C ALA A 130 -6.33 1.50 2.09
N VAL A 131 -6.08 2.54 1.29
CA VAL A 131 -4.91 2.60 0.41
C VAL A 131 -3.61 2.74 1.21
N ALA A 132 -3.60 3.58 2.25
CA ALA A 132 -2.45 3.72 3.13
C ALA A 132 -2.09 2.37 3.82
N ASP A 133 -3.08 1.65 4.37
CA ASP A 133 -2.85 0.33 4.98
C ASP A 133 -2.29 -0.67 3.96
N ARG A 134 -2.87 -0.75 2.75
CA ARG A 134 -2.38 -1.60 1.66
C ARG A 134 -0.93 -1.30 1.30
N LEU A 135 -0.58 -0.02 1.13
CA LEU A 135 0.79 0.42 0.79
C LEU A 135 1.79 0.09 1.91
N ILE A 136 1.45 0.41 3.16
CA ILE A 136 2.31 0.14 4.32
C ILE A 136 2.56 -1.36 4.45
N HIS A 137 1.51 -2.16 4.36
CA HIS A 137 1.61 -3.62 4.43
C HIS A 137 2.45 -4.19 3.27
N ALA A 138 2.19 -3.74 2.03
CA ALA A 138 2.93 -4.20 0.85
C ALA A 138 4.43 -3.91 0.94
N VAL A 139 4.80 -2.68 1.32
CA VAL A 139 6.21 -2.29 1.45
C VAL A 139 6.88 -2.97 2.64
N SER A 140 6.18 -3.13 3.76
CA SER A 140 6.69 -3.86 4.94
C SER A 140 6.97 -5.33 4.60
N ARG A 141 6.06 -5.98 3.87
CA ARG A 141 6.23 -7.35 3.37
C ARG A 141 7.41 -7.44 2.39
N ALA A 142 7.49 -6.53 1.41
CA ALA A 142 8.59 -6.52 0.44
C ALA A 142 9.96 -6.37 1.13
N ASN A 143 10.07 -5.49 2.13
CA ASN A 143 11.29 -5.32 2.92
C ASN A 143 11.65 -6.57 3.74
N ALA A 144 10.66 -7.25 4.31
CA ALA A 144 10.86 -8.50 5.02
C ALA A 144 11.33 -9.62 4.09
N GLU A 145 10.69 -9.76 2.92
CA GLU A 145 11.06 -10.74 1.90
C GLU A 145 12.47 -10.48 1.36
N PHE A 146 12.80 -9.23 1.04
CA PHE A 146 14.13 -8.83 0.63
C PHE A 146 15.17 -9.18 1.70
N THR A 147 14.88 -8.90 2.97
CA THR A 147 15.78 -9.22 4.10
C THR A 147 16.01 -10.72 4.24
N VAL A 148 14.99 -11.56 4.02
CA VAL A 148 15.15 -13.03 4.02
C VAL A 148 16.05 -13.45 2.87
N VAL A 149 15.79 -12.95 1.65
CA VAL A 149 16.56 -13.31 0.45
C VAL A 149 18.01 -12.86 0.55
N ALA A 150 18.26 -11.59 0.91
CA ALA A 150 19.60 -11.03 1.09
C ALA A 150 20.34 -11.66 2.28
N GLY A 151 19.61 -12.17 3.26
CA GLY A 151 20.17 -12.92 4.38
C GLY A 151 20.73 -14.30 4.02
N ILE A 152 20.29 -14.92 2.91
CA ILE A 152 20.73 -16.27 2.52
C ILE A 152 22.24 -16.29 2.18
N PRO A 153 22.77 -15.42 1.29
CA PRO A 153 24.21 -15.36 1.02
C PRO A 153 25.05 -15.12 2.28
N THR A 154 24.57 -14.29 3.20
CA THR A 154 25.29 -13.98 4.45
C THR A 154 25.38 -15.17 5.43
N ALA A 155 24.63 -16.25 5.20
CA ALA A 155 24.75 -17.49 5.95
C ALA A 155 25.88 -18.40 5.44
N LEU A 156 26.49 -18.09 4.29
CA LEU A 156 27.55 -18.87 3.68
C LEU A 156 28.93 -18.36 4.14
N PRO A 157 29.75 -19.17 4.84
CA PRO A 157 31.01 -18.71 5.42
C PRO A 157 32.00 -18.12 4.41
N TRP A 158 32.03 -18.62 3.18
CA TRP A 158 32.95 -18.15 2.13
C TRP A 158 32.59 -16.78 1.55
N LEU A 159 31.38 -16.28 1.80
CA LEU A 159 30.98 -14.92 1.39
C LEU A 159 31.29 -13.86 2.45
N ALA A 160 31.88 -14.25 3.59
CA ALA A 160 32.23 -13.34 4.68
C ALA A 160 32.98 -12.06 4.25
N PRO A 161 33.97 -12.09 3.33
CA PRO A 161 34.67 -10.88 2.87
C PRO A 161 33.76 -9.85 2.18
N TYR A 162 32.66 -10.30 1.57
CA TYR A 162 31.72 -9.46 0.80
C TYR A 162 30.52 -8.96 1.63
N VAL A 163 30.34 -9.49 2.85
CA VAL A 163 29.24 -9.11 3.75
C VAL A 163 29.11 -7.59 3.95
N PRO A 164 30.19 -6.81 4.13
CA PRO A 164 30.07 -5.36 4.27
C PRO A 164 29.43 -4.67 3.06
N ALA A 165 29.83 -5.05 1.84
CA ALA A 165 29.28 -4.49 0.60
C ALA A 165 27.81 -4.87 0.41
N ILE A 166 27.45 -6.13 0.70
CA ILE A 166 26.06 -6.63 0.65
C ILE A 166 25.18 -5.85 1.63
N ALA A 167 25.65 -5.64 2.86
CA ALA A 167 24.89 -4.93 3.89
C ALA A 167 24.62 -3.45 3.54
N VAL A 168 25.56 -2.78 2.85
CA VAL A 168 25.36 -1.41 2.36
C VAL A 168 24.29 -1.38 1.28
N ALA A 169 24.37 -2.29 0.29
CA ALA A 169 23.39 -2.40 -0.77
C ALA A 169 21.98 -2.67 -0.21
N ASP A 170 21.85 -3.58 0.75
CA ASP A 170 20.59 -3.88 1.42
C ASP A 170 20.00 -2.64 2.10
N GLY A 171 20.86 -1.90 2.81
CA GLY A 171 20.47 -0.67 3.49
C GLY A 171 19.90 0.38 2.54
N LEU A 172 20.51 0.55 1.35
CA LEU A 172 20.03 1.48 0.34
C LEU A 172 18.67 1.07 -0.23
N VAL A 173 18.47 -0.21 -0.54
CA VAL A 173 17.19 -0.73 -1.05
C VAL A 173 16.07 -0.53 -0.01
N LEU A 174 16.33 -0.87 1.26
CA LEU A 174 15.37 -0.70 2.36
C LEU A 174 15.00 0.77 2.58
N THR A 175 15.99 1.68 2.61
CA THR A 175 15.74 3.12 2.77
C THR A 175 14.95 3.67 1.59
N LYS A 176 15.29 3.25 0.36
CA LYS A 176 14.58 3.65 -0.85
C LYS A 176 13.10 3.26 -0.76
N ASN A 177 12.81 2.03 -0.40
CA ASN A 177 11.43 1.53 -0.26
C ASN A 177 10.64 2.33 0.79
N GLN A 178 11.24 2.60 1.95
CA GLN A 178 10.61 3.41 3.01
C GLN A 178 10.40 4.87 2.59
N GLY A 179 11.35 5.46 1.87
CA GLY A 179 11.21 6.81 1.33
C GLY A 179 10.07 6.92 0.31
N PHE A 180 9.97 5.95 -0.61
CA PHE A 180 8.87 5.93 -1.58
C PHE A 180 7.50 5.67 -0.95
N LEU A 181 7.43 4.83 0.09
CA LEU A 181 6.21 4.68 0.88
C LEU A 181 5.75 6.03 1.42
N LEU A 182 6.67 6.82 1.99
CA LEU A 182 6.36 8.13 2.55
C LEU A 182 5.85 9.11 1.49
N LEU A 183 6.48 9.16 0.31
CA LEU A 183 5.99 10.00 -0.80
C LEU A 183 4.60 9.57 -1.27
N ARG A 184 4.32 8.26 -1.35
CA ARG A 184 3.00 7.74 -1.71
C ARG A 184 1.94 8.08 -0.66
N LEU A 185 2.26 7.94 0.63
CA LEU A 185 1.37 8.34 1.71
C LEU A 185 1.09 9.84 1.66
N ALA A 186 2.10 10.68 1.42
CA ALA A 186 1.89 12.11 1.22
C ALA A 186 0.93 12.38 0.05
N ALA A 187 1.08 11.68 -1.08
CA ALA A 187 0.21 11.81 -2.24
C ALA A 187 -1.25 11.39 -1.93
N VAL A 188 -1.43 10.27 -1.22
CA VAL A 188 -2.72 9.75 -0.73
C VAL A 188 -3.48 10.79 0.09
N TYR A 189 -2.79 11.49 1.00
CA TYR A 189 -3.40 12.54 1.83
C TYR A 189 -3.41 13.92 1.15
N GLY A 190 -3.19 13.99 -0.17
CA GLY A 190 -3.24 15.24 -0.95
C GLY A 190 -2.12 16.22 -0.65
N LYS A 191 -1.07 15.80 0.07
CA LYS A 191 0.09 16.63 0.41
C LYS A 191 1.08 16.68 -0.76
N HIS A 192 2.00 17.65 -0.75
CA HIS A 192 3.13 17.65 -1.68
C HIS A 192 3.96 16.38 -1.49
N TYR A 193 4.34 15.71 -2.57
CA TYR A 193 4.98 14.38 -2.55
C TYR A 193 6.31 14.36 -3.34
N THR A 194 6.95 15.52 -3.51
CA THR A 194 8.28 15.61 -4.13
C THR A 194 9.36 15.38 -3.07
N LEU A 195 10.52 14.87 -3.50
CA LEU A 195 11.68 14.67 -2.62
C LEU A 195 12.07 15.97 -1.89
N SER A 196 12.04 17.11 -2.59
CA SER A 196 12.35 18.42 -2.01
C SER A 196 11.33 18.83 -0.95
N SER A 197 10.03 18.65 -1.21
CA SER A 197 8.96 19.01 -0.25
C SER A 197 8.96 18.15 1.01
N ARG A 198 9.59 16.97 0.96
CA ARG A 198 9.61 15.98 2.06
C ARG A 198 11.01 15.70 2.59
N ALA A 199 11.97 16.58 2.34
CA ALA A 199 13.37 16.35 2.70
C ALA A 199 13.55 16.05 4.20
N LYS A 200 12.88 16.79 5.10
CA LYS A 200 12.95 16.56 6.56
C LYS A 200 12.45 15.16 6.95
N GLU A 201 11.31 14.77 6.41
CA GLU A 201 10.71 13.46 6.67
C GLU A 201 11.59 12.33 6.12
N LEU A 202 12.09 12.47 4.90
CA LEU A 202 13.01 11.53 4.26
C LEU A 202 14.36 11.40 5.01
N LEU A 203 14.88 12.51 5.55
CA LEU A 203 16.06 12.50 6.43
C LEU A 203 15.77 11.74 7.73
N GLY A 204 14.57 11.93 8.30
CA GLY A 204 14.08 11.15 9.43
C GLY A 204 14.06 9.64 9.12
N VAL A 205 13.49 9.25 7.98
CA VAL A 205 13.48 7.85 7.51
C VAL A 205 14.90 7.30 7.37
N ALA A 206 15.80 8.05 6.74
CA ALA A 206 17.19 7.64 6.59
C ALA A 206 17.88 7.44 7.95
N GLY A 207 17.72 8.39 8.88
CA GLY A 207 18.27 8.32 10.24
C GLY A 207 17.70 7.16 11.06
N SER A 208 16.38 7.02 11.11
CA SER A 208 15.70 5.91 11.79
C SER A 208 16.09 4.55 11.20
N GLY A 209 16.23 4.46 9.88
CA GLY A 209 16.67 3.26 9.18
C GLY A 209 18.07 2.80 9.62
N LEU A 210 19.02 3.73 9.83
CA LEU A 210 20.35 3.38 10.35
C LEU A 210 20.28 2.79 11.77
N GLY A 211 19.44 3.36 12.64
CA GLY A 211 19.20 2.85 13.99
C GLY A 211 18.58 1.45 14.00
N VAL A 212 17.56 1.21 13.18
CA VAL A 212 16.93 -0.12 13.05
C VAL A 212 17.94 -1.17 12.58
N ARG A 213 18.80 -0.83 11.60
CA ARG A 213 19.80 -1.77 11.06
C ARG A 213 20.85 -2.19 12.09
N SER A 214 21.23 -1.29 13.01
CA SER A 214 22.15 -1.65 14.09
C SER A 214 21.50 -2.65 15.05
N LEU A 215 20.21 -2.48 15.36
CA LEU A 215 19.42 -3.43 16.17
C LEU A 215 19.28 -4.79 15.47
N VAL A 216 18.97 -4.81 14.18
CA VAL A 216 18.86 -6.04 13.38
C VAL A 216 20.16 -6.84 13.41
N ARG A 217 21.32 -6.17 13.23
CA ARG A 217 22.63 -6.84 13.26
C ARG A 217 22.95 -7.45 14.62
N ARG A 218 22.67 -6.72 15.71
CA ARG A 218 22.86 -7.23 17.08
C ARG A 218 21.98 -8.44 17.35
N ALA A 219 20.69 -8.35 17.04
CA ALA A 219 19.74 -9.45 17.27
C ALA A 219 20.07 -10.70 16.43
N ALA A 220 20.52 -10.51 15.18
CA ALA A 220 20.90 -11.62 14.31
C ALA A 220 22.20 -12.32 14.72
N GLY A 221 23.16 -11.58 15.30
CA GLY A 221 24.43 -12.14 15.77
C GLY A 221 24.30 -13.08 16.97
N MET A 222 23.11 -13.15 17.60
CA MET A 222 22.86 -13.92 18.82
C MET A 222 22.23 -15.30 18.58
N LEU A 223 21.82 -15.65 17.35
CA LEU A 223 21.02 -16.85 17.07
C LEU A 223 21.53 -17.68 15.87
N PRO A 224 22.03 -18.92 16.07
CA PRO A 224 22.41 -19.82 14.98
C PRO A 224 21.19 -20.49 14.29
N GLY A 225 21.39 -21.01 13.08
CA GLY A 225 20.49 -22.01 12.45
C GLY A 225 19.15 -21.50 11.88
N GLY A 226 19.14 -20.49 11.01
CA GLY A 226 17.94 -20.07 10.26
C GLY A 226 16.88 -19.29 11.06
N VAL A 227 16.89 -19.41 12.39
CA VAL A 227 16.11 -18.56 13.32
C VAL A 227 16.44 -17.08 13.12
N GLY A 228 17.70 -16.77 12.82
CA GLY A 228 18.15 -15.42 12.51
C GLY A 228 17.43 -14.78 11.31
N LEU A 229 17.00 -15.55 10.30
CA LEU A 229 16.26 -15.01 9.15
C LEU A 229 14.84 -14.56 9.54
N GLY A 230 14.16 -15.33 10.39
CA GLY A 230 12.84 -14.97 10.90
C GLY A 230 12.87 -13.71 11.76
N VAL A 231 13.87 -13.59 12.63
CA VAL A 231 14.08 -12.37 13.45
C VAL A 231 14.36 -11.15 12.57
N LYS A 232 15.30 -11.27 11.61
CA LYS A 232 15.61 -10.18 10.67
C LYS A 232 14.37 -9.73 9.89
N ALA A 233 13.59 -10.69 9.37
CA ALA A 233 12.37 -10.41 8.63
C ALA A 233 11.31 -9.71 9.49
N THR A 234 11.15 -10.16 10.74
CA THR A 234 10.20 -9.57 11.71
C THR A 234 10.57 -8.12 11.99
N VAL A 235 11.84 -7.84 12.31
CA VAL A 235 12.30 -6.47 12.59
C VAL A 235 12.16 -5.59 11.35
N ALA A 236 12.52 -6.08 10.16
CA ALA A 236 12.39 -5.33 8.91
C ALA A 236 10.92 -4.97 8.59
N TYR A 237 10.01 -5.93 8.78
CA TYR A 237 8.57 -5.72 8.63
C TYR A 237 8.08 -4.66 9.62
N THR A 238 8.28 -4.90 10.92
CA THR A 238 7.75 -4.06 12.00
C THR A 238 8.27 -2.63 11.90
N ALA A 239 9.56 -2.45 11.62
CA ALA A 239 10.15 -1.12 11.48
C ALA A 239 9.52 -0.33 10.33
N THR A 240 9.32 -0.97 9.18
CA THR A 240 8.69 -0.33 8.02
C THR A 240 7.22 -0.04 8.28
N TYR A 241 6.51 -0.96 8.93
CA TYR A 241 5.10 -0.82 9.25
C TYR A 241 4.85 0.36 10.20
N VAL A 242 5.56 0.39 11.34
CA VAL A 242 5.42 1.45 12.34
C VAL A 242 5.77 2.81 11.74
N LEU A 243 6.86 2.90 10.97
CA LEU A 243 7.24 4.14 10.29
C LEU A 243 6.16 4.62 9.32
N GLY A 244 5.60 3.72 8.51
CA GLY A 244 4.50 4.03 7.61
C GLY A 244 3.25 4.51 8.36
N ARG A 245 2.91 3.88 9.50
CA ARG A 245 1.75 4.25 10.32
C ARG A 245 1.94 5.60 11.02
N ILE A 246 3.15 5.91 11.48
CA ILE A 246 3.48 7.24 12.02
C ILE A 246 3.30 8.30 10.93
N ALA A 247 3.85 8.06 9.73
CA ALA A 247 3.69 8.98 8.61
C ALA A 247 2.21 9.15 8.20
N GLN A 248 1.45 8.06 8.13
CA GLN A 248 0.01 8.09 7.90
C GLN A 248 -0.69 8.95 8.96
N TYR A 249 -0.36 8.74 10.23
CA TYR A 249 -0.93 9.48 11.35
C TYR A 249 -0.64 10.99 11.21
N HIS A 250 0.61 11.35 10.93
CA HIS A 250 1.04 12.72 10.69
C HIS A 250 0.28 13.37 9.53
N PHE A 251 0.17 12.69 8.38
CA PHE A 251 -0.52 13.27 7.23
C PHE A 251 -2.04 13.39 7.43
N LYS A 252 -2.63 12.48 8.19
CA LYS A 252 -4.05 12.47 8.51
C LYS A 252 -4.43 13.54 9.53
N HIS A 253 -3.68 13.66 10.64
CA HIS A 253 -4.04 14.51 11.77
C HIS A 253 -3.23 15.80 11.87
N GLY A 254 -2.14 15.95 11.12
CA GLY A 254 -1.25 17.11 11.18
C GLY A 254 -0.37 17.17 12.44
N ARG A 255 -0.30 16.09 13.22
CA ARG A 255 0.54 15.95 14.41
C ARG A 255 1.23 14.59 14.45
N GLU A 256 2.32 14.50 15.20
CA GLU A 256 2.93 13.21 15.52
C GLU A 256 2.06 12.42 16.51
N PRO A 257 2.07 11.08 16.43
CA PRO A 257 1.45 10.24 17.44
C PRO A 257 2.20 10.31 18.78
N ASP A 258 1.49 10.18 19.89
CA ASP A 258 2.08 10.11 21.22
C ASP A 258 2.69 8.73 21.52
N GLN A 259 3.24 8.55 22.72
CA GLN A 259 3.89 7.29 23.10
C GLN A 259 2.92 6.10 23.19
N GLU A 260 1.67 6.33 23.59
CA GLU A 260 0.69 5.26 23.73
C GLU A 260 0.20 4.82 22.34
N GLU A 261 -0.06 5.78 21.46
CA GLU A 261 -0.37 5.56 20.05
C GLU A 261 0.76 4.77 19.37
N VAL A 262 2.03 5.17 19.58
CA VAL A 262 3.19 4.44 19.02
C VAL A 262 3.32 3.02 19.60
N ARG A 263 3.01 2.81 20.89
CA ARG A 263 3.02 1.45 21.48
C ARG A 263 1.96 0.57 20.85
N SER A 264 0.76 1.09 20.62
CA SER A 264 -0.32 0.38 19.92
C SER A 264 0.10 -0.02 18.50
N LEU A 265 0.69 0.92 17.75
CA LEU A 265 1.22 0.65 16.40
C LEU A 265 2.29 -0.45 16.39
N ARG A 266 3.16 -0.49 17.41
CA ARG A 266 4.18 -1.56 17.55
C ARG A 266 3.55 -2.91 17.85
N ALA A 267 2.53 -2.96 18.70
CA ALA A 267 1.82 -4.20 19.02
C ALA A 267 1.12 -4.77 17.78
N GLU A 268 0.41 -3.92 17.02
CA GLU A 268 -0.21 -4.29 15.75
C GLU A 268 0.84 -4.79 14.75
N ALA A 269 1.96 -4.08 14.61
CA ALA A 269 3.04 -4.47 13.73
C ALA A 269 3.62 -5.84 14.07
N ALA A 270 3.81 -6.14 15.37
CA ALA A 270 4.33 -7.41 15.84
C ALA A 270 3.37 -8.57 15.55
N ASP A 271 2.06 -8.36 15.70
CA ASP A 271 1.06 -9.36 15.38
C ASP A 271 1.03 -9.68 13.87
N ARG A 272 0.93 -8.65 13.03
CA ARG A 272 0.97 -8.81 11.57
C ARG A 272 2.27 -9.45 11.09
N ALA A 273 3.42 -9.08 11.68
CA ALA A 273 4.72 -9.62 11.33
C ALA A 273 4.78 -11.14 11.53
N ARG A 274 4.17 -11.69 12.59
CA ARG A 274 4.17 -13.13 12.86
C ARG A 274 3.56 -13.92 11.70
N THR A 275 2.41 -13.47 11.20
CA THR A 275 1.70 -14.13 10.07
C THR A 275 2.52 -14.01 8.79
N VAL A 276 2.94 -12.79 8.44
CA VAL A 276 3.67 -12.53 7.20
C VAL A 276 5.01 -13.25 7.16
N VAL A 277 5.79 -13.23 8.25
CA VAL A 277 7.11 -13.87 8.30
C VAL A 277 6.99 -15.40 8.20
N ARG A 278 5.99 -16.01 8.84
CA ARG A 278 5.74 -17.46 8.70
C ARG A 278 5.47 -17.83 7.24
N GLU A 279 4.64 -17.06 6.53
CA GLU A 279 4.38 -17.29 5.10
C GLU A 279 5.65 -17.17 4.26
N ILE A 280 6.46 -16.15 4.51
CA ILE A 280 7.72 -15.92 3.78
C ILE A 280 8.67 -17.09 4.00
N LEU A 281 8.91 -17.50 5.25
CA LEU A 281 9.81 -18.61 5.57
C LEU A 281 9.29 -19.94 5.02
N ALA A 282 7.98 -20.18 5.05
CA ALA A 282 7.38 -21.37 4.46
C ALA A 282 7.60 -21.45 2.95
N ARG A 283 7.52 -20.31 2.22
CA ARG A 283 7.83 -20.26 0.79
C ARG A 283 9.30 -20.57 0.50
N VAL A 284 10.22 -20.05 1.31
CA VAL A 284 11.66 -20.33 1.15
C VAL A 284 11.96 -21.81 1.40
N ARG A 285 11.36 -22.43 2.43
CA ARG A 285 11.55 -23.86 2.72
C ARG A 285 11.00 -24.79 1.63
N ARG A 286 9.91 -24.41 0.95
CA ARG A 286 9.27 -25.21 -0.09
C ARG A 286 9.96 -25.15 -1.45
N ARG A 287 10.89 -24.21 -1.67
CA ARG A 287 11.67 -24.12 -2.90
C ARG A 287 12.89 -25.04 -2.72
N PRO A 288 12.99 -26.20 -3.41
CA PRO A 288 14.23 -26.96 -3.37
C PRO A 288 15.36 -26.08 -3.91
N PRO A 289 16.62 -26.25 -3.45
CA PRO A 289 17.74 -25.71 -4.20
C PRO A 289 17.58 -26.20 -5.64
N ALA A 290 17.67 -25.28 -6.61
CA ALA A 290 17.73 -25.70 -8.01
C ALA A 290 18.85 -26.73 -8.10
N ASN A 291 18.49 -27.95 -8.52
CA ASN A 291 19.45 -29.02 -8.74
C ASN A 291 20.59 -28.44 -9.58
N GLY A 292 21.76 -28.34 -8.97
CA GLY A 292 22.99 -28.39 -9.73
C GLY A 292 23.08 -29.79 -10.29
N SER A 293 22.57 -29.97 -11.50
CA SER A 293 22.92 -31.09 -12.37
C SER A 293 23.55 -30.51 -13.65
N GLU A 294 24.86 -30.70 -13.71
CA GLU A 294 25.63 -31.11 -14.88
C GLU A 294 25.67 -30.16 -16.09
N ALA A 295 26.81 -29.46 -16.22
CA ALA A 295 27.83 -29.81 -17.22
C ALA A 295 29.20 -29.36 -16.73
#